data_AF-A0A0B1P7N9-F1
#
_entry.id   AF-A0A0B1P7N9-F1
#
_cell.length_a   1.000
_cell.length_b   1.000
_cell.length_c   1.000
_cell.angle_alpha   90.00
_cell.angle_beta   90.00
_cell.angle_gamma   90.00
#
_symmetry.space_group_name_H-M   'P 1'
#
loop_
_entity.id
_entity.type
_entity.pdbx_description
1 polymer ?
#
loop_
_entity_poly.entity_id
_entity_poly.type
_entity_poly.pdbx_seq_one_letter_code
_entity_poly.pdbx_strand_id
1 'polypeptide(L)'
;MVKGQVEVSNSMLTDEIERVCSIRPDHVKLYGRNKEEAPHRTWMAYFTKAPRTGFRIYDESGIARAFKRQQPLEFCKRCNGHHPTKNCSRAPSCGNCGSTNHSEDLCMATTKCRNCGGPHRSESRRCLARPTRAGAPTKEQMKTFRQAGEREYQAVLRAKQAEKSAASAENNNVDLTSSQDSDNIDNIPASPIEISTGDAMRL
;
A
#
# COMPACT_ATOMS: atom_id res chain seq x y z
N MET A 1 -1.17 24.98 33.51
CA MET A 1 0.26 24.94 33.85
C MET A 1 0.38 24.81 35.36
N VAL A 2 0.97 23.73 35.86
CA VAL A 2 1.19 23.52 37.30
C VAL A 2 2.44 24.31 37.70
N LYS A 3 2.36 25.11 38.78
CA LYS A 3 3.51 25.87 39.31
C LYS A 3 4.69 24.92 39.56
N GLY A 4 5.84 25.20 38.96
CA GLY A 4 7.10 24.48 39.21
C GLY A 4 7.63 23.61 38.05
N GLN A 5 6.90 23.45 36.95
CA GLN A 5 7.44 22.77 35.76
C GLN A 5 8.29 23.72 34.92
N VAL A 6 9.58 23.40 34.76
CA VAL A 6 10.48 24.06 33.82
C VAL A 6 10.57 23.23 32.55
N GLU A 7 10.32 23.84 31.39
CA GLU A 7 10.54 23.18 30.11
C GLU A 7 12.05 23.02 29.87
N VAL A 8 12.49 21.78 29.71
CA VAL A 8 13.90 21.46 29.44
C VAL A 8 14.25 21.88 28.02
N SER A 9 15.20 22.81 27.88
CA SER A 9 15.75 23.24 26.59
C SER A 9 16.91 22.36 26.13
N ASN A 10 17.32 22.50 24.86
CA ASN A 10 18.48 21.80 24.31
C ASN A 10 19.77 22.08 25.10
N SER A 11 20.02 23.34 25.49
CA SER A 11 21.24 23.72 26.22
C SER A 11 21.24 23.14 27.63
N MET A 12 20.12 23.26 28.35
CA MET A 12 19.97 22.70 29.70
C MET A 12 20.28 21.20 29.70
N LEU A 13 19.69 20.46 28.76
CA LEU A 13 19.91 19.03 28.65
C LEU A 13 21.36 18.69 28.30
N THR A 14 21.99 19.48 27.42
CA THR A 14 23.40 19.30 27.03
C THR A 14 24.32 19.46 28.25
N ASP A 15 24.11 20.52 29.02
CA ASP A 15 24.94 20.84 30.19
C ASP A 15 24.76 19.80 31.32
N GLU A 16 23.52 19.32 31.51
CA GLU A 16 23.25 18.25 32.47
C GLU A 16 23.86 16.91 32.05
N ILE A 17 23.79 16.56 30.77
CA ILE A 17 24.48 15.37 30.25
C ILE A 17 25.98 15.46 30.51
N GLU A 18 26.60 16.60 30.19
CA GLU A 18 28.03 16.80 30.42
C GLU A 18 28.38 16.69 31.91
N ARG A 19 27.57 17.29 32.80
CA ARG A 19 27.76 17.19 34.25
C ARG A 19 27.72 15.74 34.75
N VAL A 20 26.77 14.94 34.26
CA VAL A 20 26.56 13.55 34.73
C VAL A 20 27.56 12.57 34.14
N CYS A 21 27.87 12.68 32.84
CA CYS A 21 28.68 11.69 32.14
C CYS A 21 30.11 12.14 31.81
N SER A 22 30.46 13.39 32.15
CA SER A 22 31.76 14.03 31.83
C SER A 22 32.08 14.06 30.33
N ILE A 23 31.05 13.93 29.47
CA ILE A 23 31.16 13.97 28.02
C ILE A 23 30.05 14.86 27.49
N ARG A 24 30.42 15.91 26.75
CA ARG A 24 29.46 16.76 26.07
C ARG A 24 28.92 16.06 24.82
N PRO A 25 27.58 15.97 24.63
CA PRO A 25 27.03 15.45 23.37
C PRO A 25 27.27 16.46 22.25
N ASP A 26 27.52 15.96 21.04
CA ASP A 26 27.70 16.79 19.84
C ASP A 26 26.39 17.50 19.46
N HIS A 27 25.26 16.83 19.71
CA HIS A 27 23.93 17.34 19.43
C HIS A 27 22.88 16.64 20.29
N VAL A 28 21.81 17.35 20.63
CA VAL A 28 20.62 16.80 21.28
C VAL A 28 19.37 17.20 20.52
N LYS A 29 18.39 16.30 20.46
CA LYS A 29 17.07 16.59 19.87
C LYS A 29 15.96 15.76 20.47
N LEU A 30 14.73 16.22 20.31
CA LEU A 30 13.54 15.44 20.65
C LEU A 30 13.40 14.20 19.75
N TYR A 31 12.98 13.08 20.35
CA TYR A 31 12.82 11.79 19.69
C TYR A 31 11.41 11.23 19.83
N GLY A 32 10.88 10.64 18.75
CA GLY A 32 9.55 10.05 18.74
C GLY A 32 8.44 11.08 18.50
N ARG A 33 7.20 10.73 18.88
CA ARG A 33 6.06 11.64 18.79
C ARG A 33 6.04 12.52 20.04
N ASN A 34 6.33 13.80 19.87
CA ASN A 34 6.28 14.80 20.94
C ASN A 34 4.96 15.55 20.84
N LYS A 35 3.98 15.16 21.66
CA LYS A 35 2.76 15.96 21.84
C LYS A 35 3.04 17.01 22.90
N GLU A 36 2.60 18.25 22.68
CA GLU A 36 2.83 19.36 23.62
C GLU A 36 2.22 19.06 25.00
N GLU A 37 1.08 18.37 25.01
CA GLU A 37 0.33 17.94 26.21
C GLU A 37 0.95 16.74 26.95
N ALA A 38 1.98 16.09 26.39
CA ALA A 38 2.56 14.91 27.03
C ALA A 38 3.37 15.30 28.29
N PRO A 39 3.17 14.61 29.42
CA PRO A 39 3.87 14.94 30.67
C PRO A 39 5.38 14.70 30.60
N HIS A 40 5.83 13.80 29.71
CA HIS A 40 7.23 13.48 29.49
C HIS A 40 7.54 13.43 27.99
N ARG A 41 8.72 13.94 27.62
CA ARG A 41 9.24 13.88 26.25
C ARG A 41 10.52 13.05 26.22
N THR A 42 10.74 12.34 25.12
CA THR A 42 11.96 11.56 24.93
C THR A 42 12.98 12.39 24.17
N TRP A 43 14.21 12.45 24.68
CA TRP A 43 15.33 13.11 24.03
C TRP A 43 16.35 12.11 23.51
N MET A 44 17.08 12.48 22.47
CA MET A 44 18.19 11.73 21.90
C MET A 44 19.43 12.61 21.88
N ALA A 45 20.49 12.12 22.50
CA ALA A 45 21.81 12.74 22.52
C ALA A 45 22.76 11.95 21.61
N TYR A 46 23.52 12.68 20.81
CA TYR A 46 24.50 12.16 19.86
C TYR A 46 25.91 12.39 20.42
N PHE A 47 26.74 11.37 20.35
CA PHE A 47 28.11 11.43 20.87
C PHE A 47 29.06 10.79 19.85
N THR A 48 30.22 11.42 19.66
CA THR A 48 31.36 10.84 18.94
C THR A 48 31.95 9.66 19.73
N LYS A 49 32.01 9.77 21.05
CA LYS A 49 32.39 8.69 21.98
C LYS A 49 31.27 8.49 23.00
N ALA A 50 30.67 7.31 23.00
CA ALA A 50 29.52 7.04 23.87
C ALA A 50 29.93 7.05 25.36
N PRO A 51 29.15 7.72 26.23
CA PRO A 51 29.34 7.62 27.68
C PRO A 51 28.98 6.21 28.17
N ARG A 52 29.34 5.92 29.43
CA ARG A 52 28.92 4.67 30.09
C ARG A 52 27.40 4.59 30.11
N THR A 53 26.85 3.43 29.77
CA THR A 53 25.40 3.20 29.81
C THR A 53 24.87 3.22 31.24
N GLY A 54 23.60 3.59 31.43
CA GLY A 54 22.94 3.47 32.73
C GLY A 54 22.86 4.77 33.54
N PHE A 55 23.33 5.90 33.00
CA PHE A 55 23.20 7.19 33.66
C PHE A 55 21.77 7.74 33.62
N ARG A 56 21.47 8.65 34.56
CA ARG A 56 20.19 9.36 34.66
C ARG A 56 20.43 10.87 34.66
N ILE A 57 19.53 11.60 34.03
CA ILE A 57 19.55 13.07 33.89
C ILE A 57 18.47 13.63 34.83
N TYR A 58 18.76 14.69 35.60
CA TYR A 58 17.81 15.36 36.51
C TYR A 58 17.09 14.48 37.55
N ASP A 59 17.58 13.28 37.83
CA ASP A 59 17.04 12.27 38.77
C ASP A 59 15.59 11.77 38.54
N GLU A 60 14.76 12.54 37.83
CA GLU A 60 13.37 12.23 37.43
C GLU A 60 13.29 11.52 36.07
N SER A 61 14.33 11.59 35.24
CA SER A 61 14.31 10.94 33.93
C SER A 61 14.46 9.41 34.03
N GLY A 62 13.99 8.71 32.99
CA GLY A 62 14.33 7.31 32.79
C GLY A 62 15.83 7.12 32.57
N ILE A 63 16.35 5.93 32.88
CA ILE A 63 17.75 5.57 32.62
C ILE A 63 18.05 5.71 31.12
N ALA A 64 19.13 6.43 30.79
CA ALA A 64 19.57 6.61 29.42
C ALA A 64 19.99 5.27 28.80
N ARG A 65 19.45 4.98 27.61
CA ARG A 65 19.71 3.75 26.86
C ARG A 65 20.35 4.09 25.53
N ALA A 66 21.37 3.31 25.15
CA ALA A 66 21.97 3.43 23.83
C ALA A 66 20.91 3.20 22.74
N PHE A 67 20.84 4.10 21.77
CA PHE A 67 19.94 3.94 20.64
C PHE A 67 20.41 2.79 19.76
N LYS A 68 19.65 1.68 19.77
CA LYS A 68 19.86 0.58 18.85
C LYS A 68 19.02 0.83 17.60
N ARG A 69 19.70 1.06 16.47
CA ARG A 69 19.05 0.99 15.15
C ARG A 69 18.38 -0.37 15.07
N GLN A 70 17.08 -0.37 14.87
CA GLN A 70 16.31 -1.59 14.74
C GLN A 70 16.76 -2.32 13.48
N GLN A 71 17.00 -3.63 13.58
CA GLN A 71 17.32 -4.43 12.43
C GLN A 71 16.17 -4.34 11.42
N PRO A 72 16.44 -4.14 10.12
CA PRO A 72 15.43 -4.24 9.09
C PRO A 72 14.69 -5.56 9.22
N LEU A 73 13.36 -5.52 9.09
CA LEU A 73 12.57 -6.75 9.03
C LEU A 73 13.04 -7.57 7.84
N GLU A 74 13.63 -8.73 8.10
CA GLU A 74 14.14 -9.59 7.05
C GLU A 74 12.98 -10.18 6.24
N PHE A 75 13.10 -10.08 4.92
CA PHE A 75 12.15 -10.63 3.97
C PHE A 75 12.90 -11.60 3.06
N CYS A 76 12.50 -12.86 3.09
CA CYS A 76 13.08 -13.92 2.29
C CYS A 76 12.59 -13.79 0.84
N LYS A 77 13.47 -13.35 -0.07
CA LYS A 77 13.18 -13.22 -1.50
C LYS A 77 12.88 -14.55 -2.19
N ARG A 78 13.35 -15.67 -1.62
CA ARG A 78 13.09 -17.01 -2.16
C ARG A 78 11.62 -17.40 -1.96
N CYS A 79 11.13 -17.38 -0.73
CA CYS A 79 9.79 -17.92 -0.41
C CYS A 79 8.74 -16.85 -0.06
N ASN A 80 9.08 -15.57 -0.15
CA ASN A 80 8.23 -14.43 0.19
C ASN A 80 7.78 -14.38 1.66
N GLY A 81 8.58 -14.95 2.57
CA GLY A 81 8.30 -15.05 4.00
C GLY A 81 9.12 -14.05 4.84
N HIS A 82 8.64 -13.76 6.05
CA HIS A 82 9.34 -12.88 7.01
C HIS A 82 10.26 -13.69 7.92
N HIS A 83 11.46 -14.02 7.43
CA HIS A 83 12.54 -14.66 8.17
C HIS A 83 13.85 -14.47 7.42
N PRO A 84 15.01 -14.76 8.05
CA PRO A 84 16.28 -14.69 7.37
C PRO A 84 16.40 -15.59 6.14
N THR A 85 16.99 -15.05 5.07
CA THR A 85 17.11 -15.77 3.79
C THR A 85 18.12 -16.90 3.85
N LYS A 86 19.20 -16.73 4.63
CA LYS A 86 20.37 -17.62 4.66
C LYS A 86 20.03 -19.10 4.89
N ASN A 87 19.00 -19.37 5.71
CA ASN A 87 18.63 -20.73 6.12
C ASN A 87 17.24 -21.14 5.59
N CYS A 88 16.76 -20.51 4.51
CA CYS A 88 15.45 -20.83 3.96
C CYS A 88 15.45 -22.15 3.18
N SER A 89 14.80 -23.18 3.73
CA SER A 89 14.58 -24.47 3.05
C SER A 89 13.33 -24.51 2.17
N ARG A 90 12.49 -23.46 2.19
CA ARG A 90 11.24 -23.43 1.43
C ARG A 90 11.51 -23.31 -0.08
N ALA A 91 10.63 -23.91 -0.88
CA ALA A 91 10.66 -23.75 -2.33
C ALA A 91 10.55 -22.27 -2.73
N PRO A 92 11.20 -21.85 -3.83
CA PRO A 92 10.97 -20.53 -4.42
C PRO A 92 9.48 -20.34 -4.71
N SER A 93 8.95 -19.14 -4.45
CA SER A 93 7.57 -18.80 -4.78
C SER A 93 7.49 -17.52 -5.57
N CYS A 94 6.51 -17.46 -6.48
CA CYS A 94 6.20 -16.30 -7.29
C CYS A 94 5.90 -15.08 -6.41
N GLY A 95 6.60 -13.96 -6.63
CA GLY A 95 6.41 -12.72 -5.87
C GLY A 95 5.04 -12.07 -6.07
N ASN A 96 4.34 -12.39 -7.16
CA ASN A 96 3.04 -11.85 -7.51
C ASN A 96 1.86 -12.64 -6.89
N CYS A 97 1.85 -13.97 -6.98
CA CYS A 97 0.72 -14.80 -6.54
C CYS A 97 1.08 -15.83 -5.46
N GLY A 98 2.35 -15.98 -5.11
CA GLY A 98 2.82 -16.92 -4.09
C GLY A 98 2.83 -18.40 -4.49
N SER A 99 2.53 -18.73 -5.76
CA SER A 99 2.63 -20.08 -6.31
C SER A 99 4.09 -20.56 -6.37
N THR A 100 4.31 -21.86 -6.17
CA THR A 100 5.62 -22.50 -6.36
C THR A 100 5.76 -23.16 -7.73
N ASN A 101 4.72 -23.10 -8.57
CA ASN A 101 4.64 -23.85 -9.83
C ASN A 101 5.22 -23.09 -11.03
N HIS A 102 5.50 -21.80 -10.87
CA HIS A 102 6.04 -20.95 -11.92
C HIS A 102 6.93 -19.85 -11.33
N SER A 103 7.79 -19.30 -12.17
CA SER A 103 8.56 -18.09 -11.89
C SER A 103 7.73 -16.83 -12.10
N GLU A 104 8.15 -15.71 -11.50
CA GLU A 104 7.36 -14.48 -11.47
C GLU A 104 7.12 -13.87 -12.87
N ASP A 105 8.06 -14.05 -13.79
CA ASP A 105 8.00 -13.62 -15.19
C ASP A 105 6.91 -14.34 -16.01
N LEU A 106 6.54 -15.56 -15.63
CA LEU A 106 5.47 -16.34 -16.29
C LEU A 106 4.11 -16.16 -15.60
N CYS A 107 4.02 -15.27 -14.61
CA CYS A 107 2.83 -15.16 -13.77
C CYS A 107 1.74 -14.29 -14.42
N MET A 108 0.65 -14.94 -14.84
CA MET A 108 -0.57 -14.28 -15.35
C MET A 108 -1.66 -14.11 -14.30
N ALA A 109 -1.40 -14.52 -13.05
CA ALA A 109 -2.39 -14.45 -11.97
C ALA A 109 -2.57 -13.01 -11.46
N THR A 110 -3.77 -12.72 -10.94
CA THR A 110 -3.97 -11.47 -10.19
C THR A 110 -3.11 -11.50 -8.92
N THR A 111 -2.51 -10.36 -8.59
CA THR A 111 -1.64 -10.23 -7.42
C THR A 111 -2.34 -10.67 -6.14
N LYS A 112 -1.74 -11.64 -5.44
CA LYS A 112 -2.25 -12.18 -4.18
C LYS A 112 -1.12 -12.38 -3.19
N CYS A 113 -1.28 -11.80 -2.00
CA CYS A 113 -0.27 -11.86 -0.95
C CYS A 113 -0.14 -13.28 -0.41
N ARG A 114 1.07 -13.84 -0.39
CA ARG A 114 1.34 -15.19 0.14
C ARG A 114 1.08 -15.31 1.65
N ASN A 115 1.20 -14.20 2.37
CA ASN A 115 1.17 -14.18 3.83
C ASN A 115 -0.24 -13.90 4.39
N CYS A 116 -0.96 -12.91 3.84
CA CYS A 116 -2.30 -12.53 4.29
C CYS A 116 -3.42 -12.75 3.26
N GLY A 117 -3.13 -13.16 2.02
CA GLY A 117 -4.16 -13.39 1.00
C GLY A 117 -4.74 -12.13 0.33
N GLY A 118 -4.33 -10.93 0.75
CA GLY A 118 -4.82 -9.66 0.20
C GLY A 118 -4.34 -9.34 -1.23
N PRO A 119 -4.96 -8.37 -1.92
CA PRO A 119 -4.66 -8.00 -3.31
C PRO A 119 -3.40 -7.11 -3.42
N HIS A 120 -2.25 -7.65 -3.01
CA HIS A 120 -0.95 -6.98 -3.04
C HIS A 120 0.21 -7.99 -2.90
N ARG A 121 1.43 -7.59 -3.24
CA ARG A 121 2.63 -8.43 -3.06
C ARG A 121 3.00 -8.61 -1.58
N SER A 122 3.62 -9.72 -1.24
CA SER A 122 3.98 -10.08 0.16
C SER A 122 4.91 -9.08 0.86
N GLU A 123 5.77 -8.38 0.12
CA GLU A 123 6.69 -7.35 0.63
C GLU A 123 5.99 -6.01 0.93
N SER A 124 4.75 -5.84 0.47
CA SER A 124 3.97 -4.61 0.60
C SER A 124 3.81 -4.20 2.06
N ARG A 125 3.87 -2.89 2.32
CA ARG A 125 3.52 -2.32 3.64
C ARG A 125 2.03 -2.46 3.98
N ARG A 126 1.19 -2.80 2.99
CA ARG A 126 -0.24 -3.11 3.18
C ARG A 126 -0.49 -4.50 3.77
N CYS A 127 0.53 -5.36 3.83
CA CYS A 127 0.40 -6.72 4.34
C CYS A 127 0.26 -6.70 5.88
N LEU A 128 -0.93 -7.01 6.39
CA LEU A 128 -1.17 -7.12 7.83
C LEU A 128 -0.37 -8.25 8.50
N ALA A 129 0.00 -9.27 7.73
CA ALA A 129 0.88 -10.34 8.21
C ALA A 129 2.36 -9.93 8.31
N ARG A 130 2.70 -8.67 7.96
CA ARG A 130 4.05 -8.13 8.11
C ARG A 130 4.33 -7.91 9.61
N PRO A 131 5.43 -8.46 10.16
CA PRO A 131 5.83 -8.17 11.53
C PRO A 131 5.94 -6.66 11.79
N THR A 132 5.60 -6.26 13.00
CA THR A 132 5.65 -4.85 13.42
C THR A 132 6.67 -4.65 14.54
N ARG A 133 6.75 -3.42 15.06
CA ARG A 133 7.57 -3.09 16.23
C ARG A 133 7.19 -3.90 17.48
N ALA A 134 5.96 -4.40 17.55
CA ALA A 134 5.48 -5.23 18.66
C ALA A 134 5.80 -6.73 18.48
N GLY A 135 6.38 -7.12 17.35
CA GLY A 135 6.70 -8.52 17.03
C GLY A 135 5.94 -9.06 15.82
N ALA A 136 6.08 -10.37 15.60
CA ALA A 136 5.36 -11.10 14.57
C ALA A 136 3.90 -11.33 15.00
N PRO A 137 2.94 -11.36 14.05
CA PRO A 137 1.54 -11.64 14.37
C PRO A 137 1.34 -13.02 15.01
N THR A 138 0.41 -13.12 15.96
CA THR A 138 0.01 -14.42 16.55
C THR A 138 -0.74 -15.28 15.54
N LYS A 139 -0.96 -16.57 15.87
CA LYS A 139 -1.71 -17.50 15.01
C LYS A 139 -3.16 -17.02 14.80
N GLU A 140 -3.78 -16.46 15.83
CA GLU A 140 -5.14 -15.92 15.83
C GLU A 140 -5.21 -14.66 14.97
N GLN A 141 -4.27 -13.73 15.15
CA GLN A 141 -4.16 -12.55 14.29
C GLN A 141 -3.96 -12.93 12.83
N MET A 142 -3.10 -13.92 12.56
CA MET A 142 -2.88 -14.44 11.20
C MET A 142 -4.16 -15.02 10.58
N LYS A 143 -4.99 -15.70 11.37
CA LYS A 143 -6.29 -16.21 10.90
C LYS A 143 -7.20 -15.06 10.47
N THR A 144 -7.33 -14.03 11.30
CA THR A 144 -8.13 -12.84 11.00
C THR A 144 -7.60 -12.10 9.76
N PHE A 145 -6.29 -11.91 9.67
CA PHE A 145 -5.68 -11.24 8.51
C PHE A 145 -5.88 -12.00 7.20
N ARG A 146 -5.82 -13.34 7.23
CA ARG A 146 -6.11 -14.16 6.05
C ARG A 146 -7.57 -14.06 5.62
N GLN A 147 -8.49 -14.05 6.56
CA GLN A 147 -9.92 -13.88 6.27
C GLN A 147 -10.21 -12.50 5.66
N ALA A 148 -9.65 -11.44 6.24
CA ALA A 148 -9.79 -10.08 5.72
C ALA A 148 -9.14 -9.93 4.34
N GLY A 149 -7.90 -10.40 4.18
CA GLY A 149 -7.18 -10.34 2.91
C GLY A 149 -7.88 -11.13 1.80
N GLU A 150 -8.37 -12.34 2.09
CA GLU A 150 -9.15 -13.10 1.11
C GLU A 150 -10.41 -12.34 0.69
N ARG A 151 -11.14 -11.74 1.64
CA ARG A 151 -12.34 -10.94 1.33
C ARG A 151 -12.01 -9.77 0.41
N GLU A 152 -10.95 -9.02 0.69
CA GLU A 152 -10.48 -7.91 -0.15
C GLU A 152 -10.08 -8.40 -1.55
N TYR A 153 -9.35 -9.51 -1.63
CA TYR A 153 -8.93 -10.10 -2.89
C TYR A 153 -10.14 -10.51 -3.75
N GLN A 154 -11.14 -11.16 -3.15
CA GLN A 154 -12.37 -11.55 -3.84
C GLN A 154 -13.19 -10.33 -4.31
N ALA A 155 -13.21 -9.24 -3.55
CA ALA A 155 -13.87 -8.01 -3.97
C ALA A 155 -13.18 -7.40 -5.20
N VAL A 156 -11.84 -7.39 -5.24
CA VAL A 156 -11.08 -6.92 -6.41
C VAL A 156 -11.34 -7.81 -7.63
N LEU A 157 -11.41 -9.13 -7.47
CA LEU A 157 -11.74 -10.03 -8.59
C LEU A 157 -13.14 -9.76 -9.14
N ARG A 158 -14.14 -9.57 -8.25
CA ARG A 158 -15.51 -9.23 -8.66
C ARG A 158 -15.58 -7.89 -9.38
N ALA A 159 -14.89 -6.87 -8.89
CA ALA A 159 -14.83 -5.56 -9.55
C ALA A 159 -14.24 -5.67 -10.96
N LYS A 160 -13.10 -6.37 -11.12
CA LYS A 160 -12.49 -6.59 -12.44
C LYS A 160 -13.38 -7.37 -13.39
N GLN A 161 -14.15 -8.34 -12.89
CA GLN A 161 -15.09 -9.07 -13.72
C GLN A 161 -16.25 -8.17 -14.17
N ALA A 162 -16.80 -7.35 -13.27
CA ALA A 162 -17.85 -6.38 -13.62
C ALA A 162 -17.36 -5.35 -14.63
N GLU A 163 -16.14 -4.82 -14.47
CA GLU A 163 -15.51 -3.90 -15.43
C GLU A 163 -15.37 -4.54 -16.83
N LYS A 164 -14.92 -5.80 -16.90
CA LYS A 164 -14.84 -6.52 -18.18
C LYS A 164 -16.20 -6.75 -18.81
N SER A 165 -17.21 -7.11 -18.03
CA SER A 165 -18.58 -7.27 -18.52
C SER A 165 -19.16 -5.95 -19.04
N ALA A 166 -18.95 -4.84 -18.32
CA ALA A 166 -19.39 -3.51 -18.76
C ALA A 166 -18.71 -3.09 -20.07
N ALA A 167 -17.38 -3.23 -20.17
CA ALA A 167 -16.64 -2.92 -21.39
C ALA A 167 -17.09 -3.78 -22.59
N SER A 168 -17.43 -5.05 -22.36
CA SER A 168 -17.96 -5.92 -23.43
C SER A 168 -19.36 -5.49 -23.89
N ALA A 169 -20.20 -5.01 -22.99
CA ALA A 169 -21.54 -4.52 -23.33
C ALA A 169 -21.48 -3.20 -24.14
N GLU A 170 -20.53 -2.32 -23.82
CA GLU A 170 -20.29 -1.09 -24.58
C GLU A 170 -19.80 -1.38 -26.01
N ASN A 171 -18.85 -2.31 -26.18
CA ASN A 171 -18.36 -2.70 -27.51
C ASN A 171 -19.47 -3.30 -28.40
N ASN A 172 -20.37 -4.10 -27.82
CA ASN A 172 -21.50 -4.65 -28.58
C ASN A 172 -22.51 -3.57 -29.03
N ASN A 173 -22.66 -2.49 -28.26
CA ASN A 173 -23.60 -1.41 -28.58
C ASN A 173 -23.09 -0.49 -29.72
N VAL A 174 -21.77 -0.33 -29.84
CA VAL A 174 -21.13 0.44 -30.94
C VAL A 174 -21.23 -0.31 -32.27
N ASP A 175 -21.13 -1.63 -32.28
CA ASP A 175 -21.22 -2.46 -33.50
C ASP A 175 -22.67 -2.51 -34.05
N LEU A 176 -23.66 -2.45 -33.16
CA LEU A 176 -25.09 -2.35 -33.51
C LEU A 176 -25.49 -0.99 -34.10
N THR A 177 -24.79 0.09 -33.75
CA THR A 177 -25.07 1.44 -34.30
C THR A 177 -24.37 1.70 -35.64
N SER A 178 -23.28 1.00 -35.96
CA SER A 178 -22.61 1.11 -37.27
C SER A 178 -23.36 0.39 -38.41
N SER A 179 -24.36 -0.44 -38.10
CA SER A 179 -25.08 -1.26 -39.09
C SER A 179 -26.47 -0.73 -39.46
N GLN A 180 -26.87 0.48 -38.99
CA GLN A 180 -28.18 1.08 -39.29
C GLN A 180 -28.16 2.22 -40.32
N ASP A 181 -27.02 2.55 -40.91
CA ASP A 181 -26.95 3.52 -42.00
C ASP A 181 -27.04 2.80 -43.37
N SER A 182 -28.24 2.39 -43.74
CA SER A 182 -28.57 2.10 -45.14
C SER A 182 -29.99 2.58 -45.46
N ASP A 183 -30.02 3.71 -46.18
CA ASP A 183 -30.98 4.18 -47.17
C ASP A 183 -32.45 4.32 -46.76
N ASN A 184 -32.83 5.55 -46.40
CA ASN A 184 -34.17 6.07 -46.64
C ASN A 184 -34.05 7.32 -47.52
N ILE A 185 -34.29 7.17 -48.83
CA ILE A 185 -34.50 8.30 -49.74
C ILE A 185 -35.99 8.32 -50.11
N ASP A 186 -36.56 9.48 -49.81
CA ASP A 186 -37.95 9.90 -49.82
C ASP A 186 -38.81 9.54 -51.05
N ASN A 187 -40.03 9.11 -50.75
CA ASN A 187 -41.15 8.99 -51.67
C ASN A 187 -41.95 10.31 -51.65
N ILE A 188 -42.09 10.98 -52.80
CA ILE A 188 -43.01 12.13 -52.98
C ILE A 188 -44.22 11.67 -53.82
N PRO A 189 -45.47 11.98 -53.42
CA PRO A 189 -46.65 11.73 -54.25
C PRO A 189 -47.06 12.98 -55.03
N ALA A 190 -47.42 12.82 -56.30
CA ALA A 190 -48.23 13.78 -57.04
C ALA A 190 -49.14 13.04 -58.03
N SER A 191 -50.45 13.27 -57.91
CA SER A 191 -51.53 12.68 -58.72
C SER A 191 -51.81 13.52 -59.99
N PRO A 192 -52.79 13.17 -60.86
CA PRO A 192 -52.56 13.08 -62.30
C PRO A 192 -53.21 14.23 -63.10
N ILE A 193 -52.72 14.46 -64.33
CA ILE A 193 -53.41 15.30 -65.31
C ILE A 193 -53.56 14.51 -66.61
N GLU A 194 -54.79 14.24 -66.99
CA GLU A 194 -55.20 13.77 -68.31
C GLU A 194 -55.12 14.90 -69.33
N ILE A 195 -54.61 14.65 -70.54
CA ILE A 195 -55.10 15.33 -71.76
C ILE A 195 -55.08 14.34 -72.94
N SER A 196 -56.16 14.39 -73.70
CA SER A 196 -56.62 13.49 -74.76
C SER A 196 -56.18 13.90 -76.19
N THR A 197 -56.03 12.87 -77.04
CA THR A 197 -56.34 12.75 -78.50
C THR A 197 -55.48 13.34 -79.63
N GLY A 198 -55.06 12.41 -80.53
CA GLY A 198 -55.09 12.50 -82.02
C GLY A 198 -53.81 13.03 -82.69
N ASP A 199 -53.31 12.53 -83.82
CA ASP A 199 -53.76 11.52 -84.79
C ASP A 199 -52.59 11.19 -85.78
N ALA A 200 -52.68 10.02 -86.42
CA ALA A 200 -52.03 9.47 -87.64
C ALA A 200 -50.74 10.06 -88.29
N MET A 201 -49.77 9.19 -88.60
CA MET A 201 -49.49 8.73 -89.99
C MET A 201 -48.37 7.66 -90.13
N ARG A 202 -48.71 6.62 -90.94
CA ARG A 202 -47.96 5.70 -91.84
C ARG A 202 -46.42 5.83 -91.89
N LEU A 203 -45.63 4.74 -91.92
CA LEU A 203 -45.60 3.60 -92.86
C LEU A 203 -45.11 2.32 -92.16
#